data_AF-A0A533XY73-F1
#
_entry.id   AF-A0A533XY73-F1
#
_cell.length_a   1.000
_cell.length_b   1.000
_cell.length_c   1.000
_cell.angle_alpha   90.00
_cell.angle_beta   90.00
_cell.angle_gamma   90.00
#
_symmetry.space_group_name_H-M   'P 1'
#
loop_
_entity.id
_entity.type
_entity.pdbx_description
1 polymer ?
#
loop_
_entity_poly.entity_id
_entity_poly.type
_entity_poly.pdbx_seq_one_letter_code
_entity_poly.pdbx_strand_id
1 'polypeptide(L)'
;MVPSIRGFDDLIGPRRDLNGLIADYCARRNLPCVDLFTATAEPDTHRLAAPYSNDGLHLTTAGYDLLARLLYEQVFKDTPTLPSPGATHCS
;
A
#
# COMPACT_ATOMS: atom_id res chain seq x y z
N MET A 1 -12.32 15.89 10.09
CA MET A 1 -11.06 15.39 10.67
C MET A 1 -11.40 14.09 11.38
N VAL A 2 -10.82 12.96 10.97
CA VAL A 2 -10.96 11.72 11.73
C VAL A 2 -10.04 11.81 12.94
N PRO A 3 -10.49 11.46 14.16
CA PRO A 3 -9.62 11.47 15.34
C PRO A 3 -8.41 10.56 15.17
N SER A 4 -7.34 10.86 15.90
CA SER A 4 -6.20 9.94 16.02
C SER A 4 -6.66 8.61 16.60
N ILE A 5 -6.24 7.53 15.95
CA ILE A 5 -6.42 6.16 16.44
C ILE A 5 -5.10 5.57 16.93
N ARG A 6 -4.06 6.40 17.07
CA ARG A 6 -2.77 5.95 17.59
C ARG A 6 -2.96 5.46 19.03
N GLY A 7 -2.66 4.18 19.26
CA GLY A 7 -2.89 3.51 20.55
C GLY A 7 -4.22 2.77 20.66
N PHE A 8 -5.11 2.88 19.66
CA PHE A 8 -6.28 2.02 19.54
C PHE A 8 -5.91 0.71 18.83
N ASP A 9 -5.39 -0.24 19.61
CA ASP A 9 -4.78 -1.46 19.06
C ASP A 9 -5.78 -2.58 18.74
N ASP A 10 -7.04 -2.45 19.19
CA ASP A 10 -8.08 -3.46 19.00
C ASP A 10 -8.34 -3.79 17.52
N LEU A 11 -8.02 -2.88 16.60
CA LEU A 11 -8.16 -3.07 15.16
C LEU A 11 -6.90 -3.61 14.47
N ILE A 12 -5.77 -3.77 15.18
CA ILE A 12 -4.54 -4.31 14.59
C ILE A 12 -4.75 -5.76 14.13
N GLY A 13 -5.36 -6.60 14.98
CA GLY A 13 -5.72 -7.98 14.65
C GLY A 13 -6.68 -8.04 13.45
N PRO A 14 -7.88 -7.44 13.55
CA PRO A 14 -8.86 -7.40 12.45
C PRO A 14 -8.28 -6.88 11.12
N ARG A 15 -7.43 -5.86 11.14
CA ARG A 15 -6.76 -5.35 9.94
C ARG A 15 -5.82 -6.40 9.33
N ARG A 16 -5.05 -7.12 10.15
CA ARG A 16 -4.13 -8.17 9.65
C ARG A 16 -4.91 -9.32 9.03
N ASP A 17 -6.00 -9.75 9.67
CA ASP A 17 -6.87 -10.79 9.13
C ASP A 17 -7.47 -10.35 7.79
N LEU A 18 -7.99 -9.12 7.70
CA LEU A 18 -8.53 -8.56 6.46
C LEU A 18 -7.46 -8.45 5.36
N ASN A 19 -6.26 -7.97 5.69
CA ASN A 19 -5.15 -7.87 4.72
C ASN A 19 -4.75 -9.25 4.19
N GLY A 20 -4.75 -10.28 5.05
CA GLY A 20 -4.55 -11.67 4.63
C GLY A 20 -5.59 -12.14 3.63
N LEU A 21 -6.88 -11.88 3.90
CA LEU A 21 -7.97 -12.21 2.98
C LEU A 21 -7.86 -11.48 1.63
N ILE A 22 -7.46 -10.21 1.63
CA ILE A 22 -7.23 -9.42 0.41
C ILE A 22 -6.06 -10.00 -0.38
N ALA A 23 -4.94 -10.30 0.26
CA ALA A 23 -3.76 -10.88 -0.38
C ALA A 23 -4.10 -12.25 -1.02
N ASP A 24 -4.79 -13.12 -0.29
CA ASP A 24 -5.29 -14.40 -0.79
C ASP A 24 -6.19 -14.24 -2.02
N TYR A 25 -7.10 -13.26 -2.00
CA TYR A 25 -7.98 -12.99 -3.12
C TYR A 25 -7.19 -12.52 -4.35
N CYS A 26 -6.27 -11.58 -4.17
CA CYS A 26 -5.42 -11.09 -5.24
C CYS A 26 -4.58 -12.21 -5.88
N ALA A 27 -3.99 -13.08 -5.06
CA ALA A 27 -3.25 -14.25 -5.54
C ALA A 27 -4.12 -15.18 -6.39
N ARG A 28 -5.34 -15.50 -5.95
CA ARG A 28 -6.29 -16.35 -6.71
C ARG A 28 -6.75 -15.72 -8.02
N ARG A 29 -6.71 -14.38 -8.12
CA ARG A 29 -7.15 -13.63 -9.30
C ARG A 29 -6.01 -13.16 -10.19
N ASN A 30 -4.76 -13.51 -9.87
CA ASN A 30 -3.56 -13.00 -10.52
C ASN A 30 -3.54 -11.46 -10.61
N LEU A 31 -3.92 -10.81 -9.50
CA LEU A 31 -3.87 -9.35 -9.34
C LEU A 31 -2.64 -8.97 -8.52
N PRO A 32 -1.88 -7.92 -8.91
CA PRO A 32 -0.85 -7.35 -8.06
C PRO A 32 -1.43 -6.90 -6.72
N CYS A 33 -0.71 -7.17 -5.63
CA CYS A 33 -1.12 -6.80 -4.28
C CYS A 33 0.06 -6.21 -3.51
N VAL A 34 -0.06 -4.94 -3.12
CA VAL A 34 0.97 -4.23 -2.33
C VAL A 34 0.55 -4.23 -0.87
N ASP A 35 1.34 -4.87 0.00
CA ASP A 35 1.12 -4.83 1.45
C ASP A 35 1.75 -3.57 2.08
N LEU A 36 1.01 -2.46 1.97
CA LEU A 36 1.41 -1.18 2.55
C LEU A 36 1.56 -1.22 4.07
N PHE A 37 0.70 -2.00 4.74
CA PHE A 37 0.64 -1.99 6.20
C PHE A 37 1.85 -2.66 6.81
N THR A 38 2.30 -3.79 6.26
CA THR A 38 3.56 -4.40 6.71
C THR A 38 4.75 -3.49 6.41
N ALA A 39 4.77 -2.82 5.27
CA ALA A 39 5.86 -1.92 4.88
C ALA A 39 5.97 -0.65 5.75
N THR A 40 4.88 -0.24 6.41
CA THR A 40 4.81 0.99 7.22
C THR A 40 4.66 0.72 8.71
N ALA A 41 4.68 -0.54 9.15
CA ALA A 41 4.48 -0.92 10.54
C ALA A 41 5.78 -0.99 11.34
N GLU A 42 5.68 -0.69 12.63
CA GLU A 42 6.71 -1.07 13.60
C GLU A 42 6.74 -2.60 13.74
N PRO A 43 7.92 -3.26 13.70
CA PRO A 43 8.01 -4.72 13.70
C PRO A 43 7.35 -5.41 14.89
N ASP A 44 7.47 -4.82 16.09
CA ASP A 44 7.03 -5.45 17.34
C ASP A 44 5.55 -5.19 17.66
N THR A 45 5.05 -3.99 17.33
CA THR A 45 3.69 -3.57 17.72
C THR A 45 2.69 -3.66 16.59
N HIS A 46 3.17 -3.78 15.34
CA HIS A 46 2.39 -3.69 14.11
C HIS A 46 1.60 -2.36 13.95
N ARG A 47 1.81 -1.37 14.82
CA ARG A 47 1.28 -0.01 14.64
C ARG A 47 1.95 0.65 13.45
N LEU A 48 1.27 1.58 12.80
CA LEU A 48 1.94 2.43 11.81
C LEU A 48 3.07 3.22 12.48
N ALA A 49 4.27 3.08 11.93
CA ALA A 49 5.46 3.73 12.43
C ALA A 49 5.30 5.24 12.36
N ALA A 50 5.80 5.94 13.39
CA ALA A 50 5.63 7.39 13.50
C ALA A 50 6.09 8.18 12.26
N PRO A 51 7.19 7.80 11.56
CA PRO A 51 7.60 8.48 10.34
C PRO A 51 6.57 8.41 9.21
N TYR A 52 5.75 7.34 9.17
CA TYR A 52 4.80 7.08 8.09
C TYR A 52 3.37 7.45 8.45
N SER A 53 3.03 7.58 9.73
CA SER A 53 1.70 8.05 10.19
C SER A 53 1.77 8.74 11.55
N ASN A 54 1.21 9.95 11.61
CA ASN A 54 1.16 10.74 12.85
C ASN A 54 0.02 10.32 13.78
N ASP A 55 -1.08 9.83 13.22
CA ASP A 55 -2.34 9.61 13.93
C ASP A 55 -2.79 8.13 13.92
N GLY A 56 -1.97 7.25 13.35
CA GLY A 56 -2.25 5.82 13.24
C GLY A 56 -3.22 5.46 12.12
N LEU A 57 -3.64 6.42 11.29
CA LEU A 57 -4.59 6.22 10.19
C LEU A 57 -4.11 6.83 8.88
N HIS A 58 -3.79 8.13 8.87
CA HIS A 58 -3.38 8.85 7.68
C HIS A 58 -1.87 8.76 7.50
N LEU A 59 -1.44 8.68 6.24
CA LEU A 59 -0.02 8.72 5.91
C LEU A 59 0.53 10.14 6.02
N THR A 60 1.78 10.23 6.47
CA THR A 60 2.60 11.43 6.29
C THR A 60 3.08 11.50 4.82
N THR A 61 3.74 12.60 4.45
CA THR A 61 4.46 12.69 3.16
C THR A 61 5.41 11.51 2.94
N ALA A 62 6.20 11.14 3.97
CA ALA A 62 7.11 10.00 3.87
C ALA A 62 6.36 8.67 3.70
N GLY A 63 5.17 8.53 4.30
CA GLY A 63 4.30 7.38 4.08
C GLY A 63 3.78 7.29 2.64
N TYR A 64 3.38 8.43 2.05
CA TYR A 64 2.99 8.50 0.65
C TYR A 64 4.16 8.23 -0.31
N ASP A 65 5.36 8.73 -0.02
CA ASP A 65 6.56 8.46 -0.82
C ASP A 65 6.89 6.97 -0.85
N LEU A 66 6.77 6.29 0.30
CA LEU A 66 6.94 4.84 0.38
C LEU A 66 5.88 4.10 -0.44
N LEU A 67 4.60 4.48 -0.31
CA LEU A 67 3.53 3.90 -1.12
C LEU A 67 3.80 4.06 -2.62
N ALA A 68 4.20 5.25 -3.08
CA ALA A 68 4.52 5.50 -4.48
C ALA A 68 5.65 4.60 -5.00
N ARG A 69 6.71 4.42 -4.20
CA ARG A 69 7.83 3.51 -4.54
C ARG A 69 7.39 2.06 -4.62
N LEU A 70 6.59 1.60 -3.65
CA LEU A 70 6.08 0.22 -3.63
C LEU A 70 5.19 -0.05 -4.86
N LEU A 71 4.29 0.87 -5.20
CA LEU A 71 3.45 0.77 -6.38
C LEU A 71 4.28 0.72 -7.67
N TYR A 72 5.27 1.61 -7.80
CA TYR A 72 6.14 1.60 -8.97
C TYR A 72 6.89 0.27 -9.10
N GLU A 73 7.62 -0.15 -8.06
CA GLU A 73 8.47 -1.34 -8.12
C GLU A 73 7.69 -2.65 -8.24
N GLN A 74 6.51 -2.77 -7.61
CA GLN A 74 5.77 -4.03 -7.52
C GLN A 74 4.63 -4.16 -8.53
N VAL A 75 4.19 -3.05 -9.13
CA VAL A 75 3.05 -3.06 -10.06
C VAL A 75 3.47 -2.55 -11.43
N PHE A 76 4.08 -1.37 -11.51
CA PHE A 76 4.20 -0.66 -12.78
C PHE A 76 5.50 -0.89 -13.53
N LYS A 77 6.60 -1.22 -12.84
CA LYS A 77 7.94 -1.36 -13.44
C LYS A 77 7.99 -2.32 -14.63
N ASP A 78 7.28 -3.44 -14.51
CA ASP A 78 7.23 -4.49 -15.54
C ASP A 78 5.93 -4.46 -16.35
N THR A 79 5.04 -3.50 -16.06
CA THR A 79 3.82 -3.32 -16.86
C THR A 79 4.22 -2.70 -18.20
N PRO A 80 3.90 -3.32 -19.36
CA PRO A 80 4.15 -2.73 -20.66
C PRO A 80 3.51 -1.35 -20.71
N THR A 81 4.29 -0.33 -21.07
CA THR A 81 3.74 1.01 -21.31
C THR A 81 2.68 0.91 -22.39
N LEU A 82 1.47 1.38 -22.09
CA LEU A 82 0.45 1.56 -23.13
C LEU A 82 1.08 2.42 -24.24
N PRO A 83 0.93 2.04 -25.52
CA PRO A 83 1.43 2.87 -26.61
C PRO A 83 0.83 4.27 -26.47
N SER A 84 1.68 5.30 -26.54
CA SER A 84 1.19 6.67 -26.51
C SER A 84 0.14 6.88 -27.60
N PRO A 85 -1.00 7.52 -27.30
CA PRO A 85 -1.98 7.90 -28.32
C PRO A 85 -1.34 8.98 -29.20
N GLY A 86 -0.64 8.56 -30.26
CA GLY A 86 0.14 9.44 -31.11
C GLY A 86 1.22 8.78 -31.96
N ALA A 87 1.53 7.49 -31.78
CA ALA A 87 2.35 6.75 -32.73
C ALA A 87 1.53 6.40 -33.98
N THR A 88 1.23 7.40 -34.80
CA THR A 88 0.70 7.20 -36.15
C THR A 88 1.73 6.39 -36.93
N HIS A 89 1.36 5.17 -37.35
CA HIS A 89 2.09 4.43 -38.36
C HIS A 89 2.10 5.28 -39.64
N CYS A 90 3.22 5.94 -39.92
CA CYS A 90 3.54 6.34 -41.28
C CYS A 90 4.06 5.07 -41.99
N SER A 91 3.23 4.48 -42.84
CA SER A 91 3.63 3.56 -43.90
C SER A 91 2.70 3.77 -45.08
#